data_AF-A0A672ITK9-F1
#
_entry.id   AF-A0A672ITK9-F1
#
_cell.length_a   1.000
_cell.length_b   1.000
_cell.length_c   1.000
_cell.angle_alpha   90.00
_cell.angle_beta   90.00
_cell.angle_gamma   90.00
#
_symmetry.space_group_name_H-M   'P 1'
#
loop_
_entity.id
_entity.type
_entity.pdbx_description
1 polymer ?
#
loop_
_entity_poly.entity_id
_entity_poly.type
_entity_poly.pdbx_seq_one_letter_code
_entity_poly.pdbx_strand_id
1 'polypeptide(L)'
;MTAKEKEWIIRLQMIQLQSENPYLEDYYYQEYYRRIEAKMSEEELGIRGKREPPKLTTPYITKMDAYTPVVHIEGSLGQVAVSTCYSPRRAIVAVHAVQTQGPTEVTVSSGVMKLFIILLEVEEMERLRTRVLPEAEELRLRKKNSGGEFLPFLAVSKGKKLIARLLPFLKQDSAMQILCVVTCNLPTLMSRDADEALPVLYPPLRSVIATLTFSQLIAVLKDLMSSESLSTYECLTLTCQNRFGLSLLYALLSHGEKLLSSGAPLEPSIGDFEIWTDTVFQVAGQLSQCSLAEPLLLPSNLLTLFCRYLDKRTVHQLKNNLE
;
A
#
# COMPACT_ATOMS: atom_id res chain seq x y z
N MET A 1 1.20 -36.65 20.85
CA MET A 1 1.13 -36.39 22.30
C MET A 1 -0.03 -37.16 22.90
N THR A 2 0.27 -38.08 23.81
CA THR A 2 -0.73 -38.83 24.57
C THR A 2 -1.36 -37.95 25.66
N ALA A 3 -2.55 -38.30 26.14
CA ALA A 3 -3.23 -37.54 27.19
C ALA A 3 -2.38 -37.44 28.48
N LYS A 4 -1.63 -38.50 28.79
CA LYS A 4 -0.70 -38.54 29.93
C LYS A 4 0.46 -37.56 29.76
N GLU A 5 1.02 -37.45 28.56
CA GLU A 5 2.08 -36.47 28.26
C GLU A 5 1.55 -35.04 28.40
N LYS A 6 0.32 -34.76 27.95
CA LYS A 6 -0.31 -33.44 28.11
C LYS A 6 -0.47 -33.07 29.57
N GLU A 7 -0.98 -34.00 30.38
CA GLU A 7 -1.20 -33.75 31.80
C GLU A 7 0.10 -33.63 32.60
N TRP A 8 1.15 -34.33 32.17
CA TRP A 8 2.48 -34.17 32.75
C TRP A 8 3.07 -32.79 32.44
N ILE A 9 2.97 -32.31 31.20
CA ILE A 9 3.43 -30.96 30.83
C ILE A 9 2.65 -29.89 31.57
N ILE A 10 1.33 -30.02 31.67
CA ILE A 10 0.49 -29.06 32.41
C ILE A 10 0.93 -29.00 33.88
N ARG A 11 1.15 -30.15 34.53
CA ARG A 11 1.64 -30.19 35.91
C ARG A 11 3.01 -29.51 36.07
N LEU A 12 3.92 -29.76 35.13
CA LEU A 12 5.25 -29.15 35.16
C LEU A 12 5.17 -27.62 35.03
N GLN A 13 4.31 -27.12 34.14
CA GLN A 13 4.06 -25.68 33.97
C GLN A 13 3.39 -25.06 35.21
N MET A 14 2.47 -25.78 35.85
CA MET A 14 1.83 -25.31 37.07
C MET A 14 2.81 -25.19 38.25
N ILE A 15 3.80 -26.08 38.34
CA ILE A 15 4.85 -26.01 39.35
C ILE A 15 5.76 -24.80 39.12
N GLN A 16 6.04 -24.44 37.87
CA GLN A 16 6.83 -23.25 37.52
C GLN A 16 6.13 -21.93 37.87
N LEU A 17 4.82 -21.95 38.11
CA LEU A 17 4.05 -20.80 38.55
C LEU A 17 3.95 -20.67 40.08
N GLN A 18 4.49 -21.65 40.83
CA GLN A 18 4.54 -21.58 42.29
C GLN A 18 5.79 -20.80 42.70
N SER A 19 5.63 -19.53 43.06
CA SER A 19 6.67 -18.73 43.70
C SER A 19 6.61 -18.91 45.22
N GLU A 20 7.76 -19.22 45.84
CA GLU A 20 7.85 -19.38 47.30
C GLU A 20 7.75 -18.03 48.01
N ASN A 21 8.20 -16.95 47.35
CA ASN A 21 8.06 -15.58 47.84
C ASN A 21 7.54 -14.62 46.75
N PRO A 22 6.22 -14.62 46.53
CA PRO A 22 5.58 -13.81 45.49
C PRO A 22 5.85 -12.30 45.57
N TYR A 23 6.13 -11.77 46.78
CA TYR A 23 6.41 -10.34 47.00
C TYR A 23 7.81 -9.91 46.57
N LEU A 24 8.71 -10.88 46.36
CA LEU A 24 10.08 -10.65 45.90
C LEU A 24 10.23 -11.04 44.42
N GLU A 25 9.64 -12.17 44.02
CA GLU A 25 9.77 -12.71 42.67
C GLU A 25 8.84 -12.03 41.66
N ASP A 26 7.62 -11.66 42.08
CA ASP A 26 6.59 -11.07 41.23
C ASP A 26 6.05 -9.73 41.78
N TYR A 27 6.93 -8.96 42.43
CA TYR A 27 6.60 -7.69 43.10
C TYR A 27 5.71 -6.75 42.27
N TYR A 28 6.05 -6.55 40.99
CA TYR A 28 5.31 -5.63 40.13
C TYR A 28 3.89 -6.10 39.80
N TYR A 29 3.70 -7.41 39.62
CA TYR A 29 2.40 -7.99 39.33
C TYR A 29 1.48 -7.86 40.55
N GLN A 30 2.00 -8.18 41.73
CA GLN A 30 1.25 -8.05 42.98
C GLN A 30 0.90 -6.60 43.31
N GLU A 31 1.86 -5.68 43.16
CA GLU A 31 1.64 -4.26 43.42
C GLU A 31 0.62 -3.64 42.45
N TYR A 32 0.59 -4.11 41.20
CA TYR A 32 -0.41 -3.70 40.22
C TYR A 32 -1.82 -4.15 40.62
N TYR A 33 -2.01 -5.43 40.94
CA TYR A 33 -3.31 -5.94 41.35
C TYR A 33 -3.78 -5.33 42.69
N ARG A 34 -2.88 -5.14 43.65
CA ARG A 34 -3.19 -4.42 44.89
C ARG A 34 -3.71 -3.00 44.62
N ARG A 35 -3.15 -2.30 43.64
CA ARG A 35 -3.61 -0.97 43.22
C ARG A 35 -4.96 -1.01 42.50
N ILE A 36 -5.25 -2.08 41.76
CA ILE A 36 -6.56 -2.28 41.14
C ILE A 36 -7.63 -2.58 42.20
N GLU A 37 -7.36 -3.50 43.14
CA GLU A 37 -8.27 -3.81 44.23
C GLU A 37 -8.53 -2.61 45.13
N ALA A 38 -7.48 -1.82 45.46
CA ALA A 38 -7.64 -0.58 46.19
C ALA A 38 -8.55 0.41 45.45
N LYS A 39 -8.38 0.57 44.13
CA LYS A 39 -9.26 1.42 43.30
C LYS A 39 -10.70 0.93 43.25
N MET A 40 -10.90 -0.39 43.15
CA MET A 40 -12.23 -1.00 43.17
C MET A 40 -12.91 -0.78 44.54
N SER A 41 -12.18 -0.96 45.64
CA SER A 41 -12.71 -0.71 46.99
C SER A 41 -13.02 0.77 47.26
N GLU A 42 -12.23 1.70 46.70
CA GLU A 42 -12.50 3.13 46.76
C GLU A 42 -13.72 3.55 45.89
N GLU A 43 -13.96 2.84 44.80
CA GLU A 43 -15.15 3.00 43.94
C GLU A 43 -16.42 2.44 44.61
N GLU A 44 -16.35 1.28 45.26
CA GLU A 44 -17.46 0.68 46.02
C GLU A 44 -17.86 1.50 47.26
N LEU A 45 -16.91 2.19 47.90
CA LEU A 45 -17.17 3.11 49.02
C LEU A 45 -17.57 4.53 48.58
N GLY A 46 -17.65 4.81 47.27
CA GLY A 46 -18.11 6.11 46.73
C GLY A 46 -17.21 7.31 47.03
N ILE A 47 -15.94 7.10 47.41
CA ILE A 47 -15.04 8.16 47.91
C ILE A 47 -14.39 8.98 46.77
N ARG A 48 -14.60 8.57 45.51
CA ARG A 48 -13.86 9.08 44.34
C ARG A 48 -14.14 10.53 43.91
N GLY A 49 -15.02 11.25 44.59
CA GLY A 49 -15.40 12.61 44.21
C GLY A 49 -14.42 13.74 44.58
N LYS A 50 -13.40 13.52 45.42
CA LYS A 50 -12.63 14.64 46.03
C LYS A 50 -11.11 14.46 46.21
N ARG A 51 -10.42 13.67 45.39
CA ARG A 51 -8.95 13.64 45.43
C ARG A 51 -8.37 13.93 44.05
N GLU A 52 -7.90 15.15 43.86
CA GLU A 52 -6.96 15.46 42.78
C GLU A 52 -5.72 14.56 42.94
N PRO A 53 -5.15 14.04 41.83
CA PRO A 53 -3.93 13.26 41.89
C PRO A 53 -2.85 14.11 42.57
N PRO A 54 -2.09 13.57 43.54
CA PRO A 54 -1.04 14.32 44.22
C PRO A 54 -0.02 14.80 43.17
N LYS A 55 -0.01 16.11 42.92
CA LYS A 55 0.97 16.75 42.02
C LYS A 55 2.34 16.63 42.67
N LEU A 56 3.29 16.10 41.90
CA LEU A 56 4.67 15.96 42.30
C LEU A 56 5.28 17.37 42.44
N THR A 57 5.40 17.88 43.66
CA THR A 57 6.07 19.17 43.90
C THR A 57 7.58 18.92 43.88
N THR A 58 8.19 19.10 42.71
CA THR A 58 9.66 19.14 42.62
C THR A 58 10.15 20.49 43.12
N PRO A 59 11.17 20.56 44.00
CA PRO A 59 11.78 21.84 44.37
C PRO A 59 12.28 22.56 43.13
N TYR A 60 12.11 23.89 43.08
CA TYR A 60 12.57 24.75 42.00
C TYR A 60 14.07 24.57 41.78
N ILE A 61 14.45 23.89 40.70
CA ILE A 61 15.84 23.80 40.26
C ILE A 61 16.11 24.99 39.35
N THR A 62 17.03 25.86 39.80
CA THR A 62 17.58 26.96 39.02
C THR A 62 18.08 26.42 37.67
N LYS A 63 17.52 26.92 36.57
CA LYS A 63 17.91 26.51 35.21
C LYS A 63 19.40 26.81 35.01
N MET A 64 20.23 25.78 34.95
CA MET A 64 21.59 25.89 34.42
C MET A 64 21.58 25.64 32.91
N ASP A 65 22.51 26.30 32.23
CA ASP A 65 22.65 26.34 30.78
C ASP A 65 22.71 24.95 30.14
N ALA A 66 22.14 24.85 28.95
CA ALA A 66 21.97 23.62 28.19
C ALA A 66 23.30 22.84 28.06
N TYR A 67 23.30 21.62 28.60
CA TYR A 67 24.42 20.69 28.47
C TYR A 67 24.67 20.35 26.99
N THR A 68 25.86 20.68 26.49
CA THR A 68 26.35 20.26 25.19
C THR A 68 26.94 18.84 25.29
N PRO A 69 26.37 17.83 24.61
CA PRO A 69 26.88 16.47 24.65
C PRO A 69 28.27 16.39 24.01
N VAL A 70 29.20 15.74 24.70
CA VAL A 70 30.62 15.65 24.30
C VAL A 70 30.87 14.62 23.19
N VAL A 71 29.91 13.73 22.91
CA VAL A 71 30.11 12.59 22.01
C VAL A 71 29.03 12.53 20.93
N HIS A 72 29.41 12.88 19.70
CA HIS A 72 28.63 12.61 18.50
C HIS A 72 29.13 11.31 17.86
N ILE A 73 28.28 10.29 17.81
CA ILE A 73 28.54 9.04 17.08
C ILE A 73 27.83 9.15 15.73
N GLU A 74 28.59 9.30 14.64
CA GLU A 74 28.04 9.37 13.29
C GLU A 74 27.27 8.08 12.95
N GLY A 75 26.05 8.22 12.41
CA GLY A 75 25.19 7.11 12.01
C GLY A 75 24.21 6.58 13.07
N SER A 76 24.22 7.12 14.30
CA SER A 76 23.23 6.76 15.34
C SER A 76 21.91 7.51 15.17
N LEU A 77 20.78 6.84 15.39
CA LEU A 77 19.41 7.41 15.32
C LEU A 77 19.09 8.44 16.43
N GLY A 78 20.04 8.71 17.33
CA GLY A 78 19.91 9.67 18.41
C GLY A 78 21.26 9.99 19.06
N GLN A 79 21.31 11.13 19.76
CA GLN A 79 22.50 11.55 20.52
C GLN A 79 22.49 10.85 21.90
N VAL A 80 23.61 10.19 22.23
CA VAL A 80 23.79 9.53 23.53
C VAL A 80 24.07 10.61 24.57
N ALA A 81 23.05 10.99 25.33
CA ALA A 81 23.24 11.86 26.49
C ALA A 81 23.71 11.02 27.68
N VAL A 82 24.85 11.38 28.29
CA VAL A 82 25.29 10.75 29.53
C VAL A 82 24.35 11.18 30.65
N SER A 83 23.63 10.23 31.25
CA SER A 83 22.73 10.52 32.37
C SER A 83 23.54 10.96 33.58
N THR A 84 23.36 12.20 34.02
CA THR A 84 23.87 12.65 35.32
C THR A 84 22.73 12.69 36.32
N CYS A 85 23.05 12.66 37.62
CA CYS A 85 22.08 12.86 38.70
C CYS A 85 21.34 14.21 38.64
N TYR A 86 21.81 15.14 37.82
CA TYR A 86 21.20 16.45 37.56
C TYR A 86 20.32 16.50 36.30
N SER A 87 20.36 15.48 35.43
CA SER A 87 19.49 15.38 34.23
C SER A 87 18.97 13.95 34.06
N PRO A 88 18.00 13.53 34.88
CA PRO A 88 17.50 12.17 34.85
C PRO A 88 16.37 12.04 33.82
N ARG A 89 16.70 11.45 32.66
CA ARG A 89 15.85 10.84 31.60
C ARG A 89 15.76 11.58 30.25
N ARG A 90 16.60 11.13 29.32
CA ARG A 90 16.22 10.34 28.12
C ARG A 90 17.54 9.84 27.50
N ALA A 91 17.88 8.56 27.66
CA ALA A 91 19.14 7.99 27.13
C ALA A 91 19.26 8.16 25.60
N ILE A 92 18.10 8.30 24.93
CA ILE A 92 18.00 8.58 23.51
C ILE A 92 17.04 9.77 23.39
N VAL A 93 17.59 10.94 23.08
CA VAL A 93 16.80 11.98 22.44
C VAL A 93 16.68 11.54 20.99
N ALA A 94 15.48 11.11 20.58
CA ALA A 94 15.15 11.01 19.18
C ALA A 94 15.20 12.43 18.64
N VAL A 95 16.40 12.83 18.20
CA VAL A 95 16.56 13.92 17.26
C VAL A 95 15.59 13.54 16.18
N HIS A 96 14.55 14.36 15.97
CA HIS A 96 13.94 14.38 14.66
C HIS A 96 15.12 14.73 13.79
N ALA A 97 15.74 13.71 13.20
CA ALA A 97 16.49 13.90 12.01
C ALA A 97 15.50 14.72 11.19
N VAL A 98 15.81 15.99 11.03
CA VAL A 98 15.39 16.71 9.85
C VAL A 98 16.10 15.95 8.75
N GLN A 99 15.61 14.73 8.48
CA GLN A 99 15.68 14.19 7.17
C GLN A 99 15.04 15.29 6.36
N THR A 100 15.72 15.65 5.30
CA THR A 100 15.30 16.54 4.24
C THR A 100 14.08 15.97 3.50
N GLN A 101 13.16 15.32 4.22
CA GLN A 101 11.89 14.80 3.78
C GLN A 101 10.86 15.89 4.10
N GLY A 102 10.34 16.52 3.06
CA GLY A 102 9.39 17.62 3.20
C GLY A 102 8.17 17.19 4.04
N PRO A 103 7.40 18.17 4.58
CA PRO A 103 6.19 17.90 5.39
C PRO A 103 5.18 16.95 4.71
N THR A 104 5.23 16.81 3.39
CA THR A 104 4.41 15.91 2.59
C THR A 104 4.80 14.43 2.73
N GLU A 105 6.07 14.07 2.90
CA GLU A 105 6.48 12.65 2.94
C GLU A 105 6.11 12.00 4.29
N VAL A 106 6.19 12.76 5.38
CA VAL A 106 5.80 12.29 6.72
C VAL A 106 4.29 12.08 6.81
N THR A 107 3.49 12.95 6.19
CA THR A 107 2.02 12.79 6.16
C THR A 107 1.60 11.61 5.29
N VAL A 108 2.25 11.40 4.14
CA VAL A 108 2.03 10.23 3.28
C VAL A 108 2.38 8.94 4.00
N SER A 109 3.53 8.88 4.67
CA SER A 109 3.94 7.70 5.45
C SER A 109 2.96 7.36 6.58
N SER A 110 2.49 8.38 7.32
CA SER A 110 1.45 8.20 8.34
C SER A 110 0.11 7.73 7.74
N GLY A 111 -0.26 8.27 6.57
CA GLY A 111 -1.46 7.86 5.82
C GLY A 111 -1.39 6.40 5.38
N VAL A 112 -0.28 5.98 4.76
CA VAL A 112 -0.03 4.59 4.34
C VAL A 112 -0.16 3.67 5.55
N MET A 113 0.46 4.00 6.68
CA MET A 113 0.42 3.15 7.88
C MET A 113 -1.01 2.97 8.40
N LYS A 114 -1.81 4.04 8.48
CA LYS A 114 -3.21 3.98 8.91
C LYS A 114 -4.06 3.12 7.98
N LEU A 115 -3.91 3.29 6.67
CA LEU A 115 -4.65 2.49 5.69
C LEU A 115 -4.21 1.02 5.72
N PHE A 116 -2.94 0.75 5.99
CA PHE A 116 -2.42 -0.61 6.10
C PHE A 116 -3.00 -1.35 7.30
N ILE A 117 -3.22 -0.67 8.43
CA ILE A 117 -3.91 -1.26 9.59
C ILE A 117 -5.33 -1.67 9.21
N ILE A 118 -6.08 -0.77 8.56
CA ILE A 118 -7.44 -1.06 8.07
C ILE A 118 -7.43 -2.23 7.07
N LEU A 119 -6.46 -2.27 6.15
CA LEU A 119 -6.33 -3.37 5.19
C LEU A 119 -6.10 -4.72 5.89
N LEU A 120 -5.23 -4.76 6.90
CA LEU A 120 -4.96 -5.99 7.65
C LEU A 120 -6.22 -6.48 8.38
N GLU A 121 -7.01 -5.55 8.94
CA GLU A 121 -8.32 -5.89 9.51
C GLU A 121 -9.24 -6.49 8.45
N VAL A 122 -9.33 -5.90 7.25
CA VAL A 122 -10.18 -6.42 6.16
C VAL A 122 -9.74 -7.80 5.68
N GLU A 123 -8.44 -8.02 5.49
CA GLU A 123 -7.91 -9.32 5.08
C GLU A 123 -8.11 -10.39 6.17
N GLU A 124 -7.96 -10.02 7.44
CA GLU A 124 -8.26 -10.90 8.56
C GLU A 124 -9.76 -11.26 8.57
N MET A 125 -10.65 -10.29 8.38
CA MET A 125 -12.08 -10.52 8.28
C MET A 125 -12.44 -11.41 7.08
N GLU A 126 -11.82 -11.27 5.92
CA GLU A 126 -12.03 -12.19 4.79
C GLU A 126 -11.55 -13.60 5.12
N ARG A 127 -10.38 -13.74 5.75
CA ARG A 127 -9.85 -15.04 6.20
C ARG A 127 -10.78 -15.72 7.21
N LEU A 128 -11.43 -14.93 8.06
CA LEU A 128 -12.47 -15.36 9.01
C LEU A 128 -13.82 -15.60 8.33
N ARG A 129 -14.18 -14.86 7.26
CA ARG A 129 -15.42 -15.02 6.48
C ARG A 129 -15.42 -16.34 5.70
N THR A 130 -14.25 -16.82 5.26
CA THR A 130 -14.06 -18.20 4.79
C THR A 130 -14.32 -19.25 5.89
N ARG A 131 -14.54 -18.82 7.15
CA ARG A 131 -14.81 -19.63 8.34
C ARG A 131 -16.08 -19.24 9.14
N VAL A 132 -17.12 -18.61 8.54
CA VAL A 132 -18.54 -18.52 9.01
C VAL A 132 -19.10 -17.08 9.28
N LEU A 133 -20.15 -16.68 8.51
CA LEU A 133 -21.30 -15.71 8.72
C LEU A 133 -21.03 -14.22 9.15
N PRO A 134 -22.02 -13.30 9.26
CA PRO A 134 -23.19 -12.91 8.42
C PRO A 134 -23.10 -11.47 7.84
N GLU A 135 -24.00 -11.19 6.91
CA GLU A 135 -24.24 -10.02 6.01
C GLU A 135 -24.34 -8.60 6.62
N ALA A 136 -24.17 -8.39 7.93
CA ALA A 136 -24.55 -7.11 8.58
C ALA A 136 -23.41 -6.08 8.73
N GLU A 137 -22.15 -6.45 8.55
CA GLU A 137 -20.99 -5.54 8.77
C GLU A 137 -20.39 -4.95 7.48
N GLU A 138 -20.93 -5.32 6.32
CA GLU A 138 -20.45 -4.89 4.99
C GLU A 138 -20.59 -3.37 4.74
N LEU A 139 -21.40 -2.69 5.55
CA LEU A 139 -21.84 -1.31 5.34
C LEU A 139 -20.96 -0.23 6.02
N ARG A 140 -20.07 -0.60 6.95
CA ARG A 140 -19.16 0.37 7.60
C ARG A 140 -17.79 0.50 6.94
N LEU A 141 -17.38 -0.50 6.15
CA LEU A 141 -16.07 -0.55 5.48
C LEU A 141 -16.03 0.17 4.11
N ARG A 142 -17.18 0.58 3.57
CA ARG A 142 -17.32 1.10 2.21
C ARG A 142 -17.27 2.64 2.05
N LYS A 143 -17.03 3.40 3.12
CA LYS A 143 -17.38 4.85 3.18
C LYS A 143 -16.24 5.86 3.31
N LYS A 144 -14.98 5.49 3.08
CA LYS A 144 -13.84 6.44 3.13
C LYS A 144 -12.88 6.32 1.94
N ASN A 145 -13.40 6.38 0.71
CA ASN A 145 -12.54 6.47 -0.47
C ASN A 145 -12.90 7.75 -1.25
N SER A 146 -12.36 8.89 -0.82
CA SER A 146 -12.27 10.10 -1.65
C SER A 146 -11.17 9.86 -2.69
N GLY A 147 -11.57 9.66 -3.94
CA GLY A 147 -10.76 9.22 -5.08
C GLY A 147 -9.62 10.15 -5.54
N GLY A 148 -9.18 11.13 -4.74
CA GLY A 148 -8.10 12.07 -5.08
C GLY A 148 -6.78 11.89 -4.32
N GLU A 149 -6.73 11.02 -3.31
CA GLU A 149 -5.62 10.98 -2.33
C GLU A 149 -4.61 9.83 -2.55
N PHE A 150 -4.73 9.06 -3.65
CA PHE A 150 -3.92 7.85 -3.85
C PHE A 150 -2.57 8.09 -4.55
N LEU A 151 -2.45 9.18 -5.33
CA LEU A 151 -1.22 9.49 -6.06
C LEU A 151 0.02 9.61 -5.13
N PRO A 152 -0.06 10.26 -3.96
CA PRO A 152 1.06 10.31 -3.02
C PRO A 152 1.49 8.92 -2.51
N PHE A 153 0.55 7.97 -2.37
CA PHE A 153 0.88 6.61 -1.95
C PHE A 153 1.63 5.83 -3.04
N LEU A 154 1.35 6.10 -4.31
CA LEU A 154 2.06 5.47 -5.44
C LEU A 154 3.52 5.93 -5.56
N ALA A 155 3.91 7.03 -4.91
CA ALA A 155 5.31 7.49 -4.89
C ALA A 155 6.22 6.60 -4.03
N VAL A 156 5.68 5.84 -3.08
CA VAL A 156 6.46 5.01 -2.15
C VAL A 156 6.20 3.51 -2.34
N SER A 157 7.25 2.70 -2.24
CA SER A 157 7.17 1.25 -2.48
C SER A 157 6.20 0.51 -1.56
N LYS A 158 6.04 0.97 -0.30
CA LYS A 158 5.03 0.44 0.62
C LYS A 158 3.60 0.79 0.19
N GLY A 159 3.39 1.98 -0.37
CA GLY A 159 2.08 2.42 -0.84
C GLY A 159 1.65 1.69 -2.13
N LYS A 160 2.59 1.39 -3.04
CA LYS A 160 2.33 0.50 -4.20
C LYS A 160 1.84 -0.88 -3.75
N LYS A 161 2.52 -1.50 -2.78
CA LYS A 161 2.11 -2.79 -2.20
C LYS A 161 0.76 -2.73 -1.49
N LEU A 162 0.49 -1.64 -0.76
CA LEU A 162 -0.80 -1.38 -0.13
C LEU A 162 -1.92 -1.33 -1.17
N ILE A 163 -1.77 -0.51 -2.22
CA ILE A 163 -2.77 -0.36 -3.28
C ILE A 163 -3.00 -1.68 -4.01
N ALA A 164 -1.93 -2.43 -4.32
CA ALA A 164 -2.05 -3.73 -4.97
C ALA A 164 -2.91 -4.72 -4.17
N ARG A 165 -2.76 -4.74 -2.84
CA ARG A 165 -3.54 -5.60 -1.95
C ARG A 165 -4.94 -5.07 -1.68
N LEU A 166 -5.14 -3.77 -1.76
CA LEU A 166 -6.43 -3.12 -1.51
C LEU A 166 -7.39 -3.21 -2.71
N LEU A 167 -6.85 -3.21 -3.95
CA LEU A 167 -7.62 -3.27 -5.19
C LEU A 167 -8.70 -4.37 -5.25
N PRO A 168 -8.43 -5.64 -4.85
CA PRO A 168 -9.45 -6.70 -4.84
C PRO A 168 -10.66 -6.43 -3.93
N PHE A 169 -10.49 -5.62 -2.90
CA PHE A 169 -11.54 -5.30 -1.92
C PHE A 169 -12.35 -4.06 -2.29
N LEU A 170 -11.93 -3.34 -3.33
CA LEU A 170 -12.59 -2.12 -3.77
C LEU A 170 -13.85 -2.39 -4.59
N LYS A 171 -14.78 -1.44 -4.53
CA LYS A 171 -15.85 -1.34 -5.53
C LYS A 171 -15.24 -1.09 -6.92
N GLN A 172 -15.91 -1.58 -7.95
CA GLN A 172 -15.50 -1.40 -9.34
C GLN A 172 -15.23 0.07 -9.69
N ASP A 173 -16.09 1.00 -9.26
CA ASP A 173 -15.90 2.45 -9.50
C ASP A 173 -14.59 2.97 -8.89
N SER A 174 -14.27 2.58 -7.66
CA SER A 174 -13.04 3.00 -6.98
C SER A 174 -11.80 2.33 -7.58
N ALA A 175 -11.92 1.06 -7.97
CA ALA A 175 -10.83 0.33 -8.63
C ALA A 175 -10.51 0.93 -10.01
N MET A 176 -11.54 1.34 -10.76
CA MET A 176 -11.39 2.07 -12.01
C MET A 176 -10.74 3.44 -11.79
N GLN A 177 -11.15 4.20 -10.79
CA GLN A 177 -10.51 5.49 -10.46
C GLN A 177 -9.01 5.33 -10.20
N ILE A 178 -8.61 4.28 -9.46
CA ILE A 178 -7.20 3.99 -9.24
C ILE A 178 -6.50 3.64 -10.56
N LEU A 179 -7.12 2.84 -11.43
CA LEU A 179 -6.57 2.53 -12.75
C LEU A 179 -6.34 3.81 -13.56
N CYS A 180 -7.34 4.70 -13.64
CA CYS A 180 -7.22 6.00 -14.32
C CYS A 180 -6.10 6.86 -13.72
N VAL A 181 -6.01 6.96 -12.39
CA VAL A 181 -4.93 7.70 -11.73
C VAL A 181 -3.55 7.13 -12.08
N VAL A 182 -3.42 5.80 -12.12
CA VAL A 182 -2.16 5.14 -12.51
C VAL A 182 -1.84 5.40 -13.98
N THR A 183 -2.81 5.31 -14.90
CA THR A 183 -2.57 5.52 -16.34
C THR A 183 -2.28 6.97 -16.69
N CYS A 184 -3.03 7.95 -16.15
CA CYS A 184 -2.77 9.37 -16.37
C CYS A 184 -1.39 9.82 -15.86
N ASN A 185 -0.90 9.21 -14.78
CA ASN A 185 0.39 9.57 -14.16
C ASN A 185 1.51 8.58 -14.51
N LEU A 186 1.30 7.70 -15.49
CA LEU A 186 2.21 6.59 -15.76
C LEU A 186 3.66 7.04 -16.05
N PRO A 187 3.93 8.07 -16.89
CA PRO A 187 5.31 8.53 -17.13
C PRO A 187 6.01 9.03 -15.86
N THR A 188 5.27 9.75 -15.00
CA THR A 188 5.78 10.26 -13.72
C THR A 188 6.04 9.13 -12.73
N LEU A 189 5.17 8.12 -12.69
CA LEU A 189 5.36 6.95 -11.84
C LEU A 189 6.56 6.12 -12.27
N MET A 190 6.72 5.90 -13.58
CA MET A 190 7.84 5.15 -14.15
C MET A 190 9.17 5.85 -13.92
N SER A 191 9.24 7.17 -14.12
CA SER A 191 10.47 7.95 -13.88
C SER A 191 10.88 8.00 -12.39
N ARG A 192 9.93 7.81 -11.47
CA ARG A 192 10.17 7.80 -10.03
C ARG A 192 10.23 6.40 -9.41
N ASP A 193 10.25 5.33 -10.20
CA ASP A 193 10.30 3.94 -9.72
C ASP A 193 11.72 3.40 -9.54
N ALA A 194 12.54 4.08 -8.73
CA ALA A 194 13.92 3.64 -8.46
C ALA A 194 14.00 2.24 -7.80
N ASP A 195 12.96 1.83 -7.09
CA ASP A 195 12.88 0.56 -6.37
C ASP A 195 12.32 -0.61 -7.21
N GLU A 196 12.01 -0.38 -8.49
CA GLU A 196 11.36 -1.36 -9.40
C GLU A 196 10.11 -2.03 -8.79
N ALA A 197 9.32 -1.27 -8.03
CA ALA A 197 8.20 -1.80 -7.25
C ALA A 197 6.85 -1.71 -7.98
N LEU A 198 6.77 -1.01 -9.12
CA LEU A 198 5.54 -0.89 -9.92
C LEU A 198 4.95 -2.23 -10.39
N PRO A 199 5.74 -3.24 -10.79
CA PRO A 199 5.21 -4.54 -11.22
C PRO A 199 4.25 -5.22 -10.23
N VAL A 200 4.32 -4.89 -8.94
CA VAL A 200 3.41 -5.44 -7.92
C VAL A 200 1.95 -5.05 -8.15
N LEU A 201 1.71 -3.93 -8.83
CA LEU A 201 0.37 -3.44 -9.19
C LEU A 201 -0.21 -4.18 -10.40
N TYR A 202 0.60 -4.88 -11.20
CA TYR A 202 0.14 -5.47 -12.46
C TYR A 202 -0.96 -6.52 -12.28
N PRO A 203 -0.84 -7.54 -11.39
CA PRO A 203 -1.89 -8.55 -11.24
C PRO A 203 -3.27 -7.99 -10.87
N PRO A 204 -3.42 -7.10 -9.86
CA PRO A 204 -4.73 -6.54 -9.52
C PRO A 204 -5.22 -5.51 -10.54
N LEU A 205 -4.34 -4.74 -11.20
CA LEU A 205 -4.81 -3.85 -12.28
C LEU A 205 -5.29 -4.65 -13.49
N ARG A 206 -4.66 -5.79 -13.81
CA ARG A 206 -5.11 -6.69 -14.87
C ARG A 206 -6.51 -7.26 -14.59
N SER A 207 -6.83 -7.58 -13.34
CA SER A 207 -8.19 -8.04 -13.00
C SER A 207 -9.22 -6.92 -13.15
N VAL A 208 -8.87 -5.68 -12.81
CA VAL A 208 -9.74 -4.51 -13.07
C VAL A 208 -9.93 -4.30 -14.57
N ILE A 209 -8.86 -4.34 -15.37
CA ILE A 209 -8.91 -4.19 -16.83
C ILE A 209 -9.87 -5.21 -17.45
N ALA A 210 -9.86 -6.46 -16.96
CA ALA A 210 -10.75 -7.52 -17.45
C ALA A 210 -12.25 -7.23 -17.23
N THR A 211 -12.60 -6.27 -16.37
CA THR A 211 -13.99 -5.88 -16.08
C THR A 211 -14.46 -4.63 -16.84
N LEU A 212 -13.58 -3.99 -17.61
CA LEU A 212 -13.91 -2.75 -18.32
C LEU A 212 -14.85 -3.00 -19.50
N THR A 213 -15.80 -2.08 -19.70
CA THR A 213 -16.55 -1.98 -20.96
C THR A 213 -15.67 -1.40 -22.07
N PHE A 214 -16.13 -1.48 -23.32
CA PHE A 214 -15.36 -0.97 -24.45
C PHE A 214 -15.10 0.55 -24.33
N SER A 215 -16.11 1.37 -24.05
CA SER A 215 -15.93 2.82 -23.90
C SER A 215 -15.03 3.19 -22.72
N GLN A 216 -15.10 2.45 -21.61
CA GLN A 216 -14.20 2.65 -20.48
C GLN A 216 -12.74 2.31 -20.83
N LEU A 217 -12.53 1.23 -21.59
CA LEU A 217 -11.20 0.86 -22.09
C LEU A 217 -10.62 1.97 -22.99
N ILE A 218 -11.43 2.53 -23.89
CA ILE A 218 -11.00 3.63 -24.77
C ILE A 218 -10.62 4.86 -23.95
N ALA A 219 -11.39 5.21 -22.93
CA ALA A 219 -11.05 6.31 -22.03
C ALA A 219 -9.69 6.09 -21.34
N VAL A 220 -9.47 4.90 -20.77
CA VAL A 220 -8.20 4.55 -20.10
C VAL A 220 -7.01 4.55 -21.08
N LEU A 221 -7.20 4.10 -22.33
CA LEU A 221 -6.17 4.14 -23.36
C LEU A 221 -5.83 5.58 -23.77
N LYS A 222 -6.83 6.45 -23.91
CA LYS A 222 -6.59 7.88 -24.14
C LYS A 222 -5.81 8.48 -22.99
N ASP A 223 -6.22 8.22 -21.76
CA ASP A 223 -5.58 8.71 -20.53
C ASP A 223 -4.10 8.28 -20.44
N LEU A 224 -3.78 7.06 -20.86
CA LEU A 224 -2.41 6.56 -20.92
C LEU A 224 -1.56 7.30 -21.96
N MET A 225 -2.15 7.68 -23.10
CA MET A 225 -1.45 8.36 -24.19
C MET A 225 -1.46 9.89 -24.05
N SER A 226 -2.34 10.45 -23.21
CA SER A 226 -2.43 11.87 -22.94
C SER A 226 -1.61 12.25 -21.71
N SER A 227 -0.56 13.03 -21.90
CA SER A 227 0.21 13.65 -20.82
C SER A 227 0.25 15.16 -21.04
N GLU A 228 0.17 15.94 -19.96
CA GLU A 228 0.24 17.41 -20.04
C GLU A 228 1.60 17.91 -20.57
N SER A 229 2.66 17.10 -20.42
CA SER A 229 4.05 17.51 -20.69
C SER A 229 4.71 16.81 -21.86
N LEU A 230 4.13 15.72 -22.37
CA LEU A 230 4.75 14.86 -23.38
C LEU A 230 3.82 14.68 -24.57
N SER A 231 4.39 14.58 -25.77
CA SER A 231 3.64 14.13 -26.94
C SER A 231 3.20 12.67 -26.79
N THR A 232 2.17 12.27 -27.55
CA THR A 232 1.67 10.88 -27.55
C THR A 232 2.77 9.88 -27.91
N TYR A 233 3.61 10.23 -28.88
CA TYR A 233 4.75 9.44 -29.34
C TYR A 233 5.81 9.23 -28.23
N GLU A 234 6.18 10.30 -27.52
CA GLU A 234 7.14 10.21 -26.41
C GLU A 234 6.57 9.40 -25.25
N CYS A 235 5.29 9.61 -24.92
CA CYS A 235 4.61 8.83 -23.88
C CYS A 235 4.61 7.33 -24.19
N LEU A 236 4.27 6.96 -25.44
CA LEU A 236 4.31 5.59 -25.90
C LEU A 236 5.73 5.01 -25.91
N THR A 237 6.73 5.79 -26.34
CA THR A 237 8.13 5.36 -26.33
C THR A 237 8.59 5.00 -24.92
N LEU A 238 8.35 5.90 -23.95
CA LEU A 238 8.67 5.64 -22.54
C LEU A 238 7.94 4.42 -22.01
N THR A 239 6.65 4.29 -22.33
CA THR A 239 5.81 3.15 -21.92
C THR A 239 6.37 1.84 -22.47
N CYS A 240 6.82 1.82 -23.73
CA CYS A 240 7.40 0.63 -24.36
C CYS A 240 8.76 0.23 -23.78
N GLN A 241 9.55 1.21 -23.34
CA GLN A 241 10.86 1.01 -22.71
C GLN A 241 10.77 0.61 -21.23
N ASN A 242 9.59 0.70 -20.62
CA ASN A 242 9.38 0.33 -19.22
C ASN A 242 8.64 -0.99 -19.10
N ARG A 243 9.19 -1.92 -18.31
CA ARG A 243 8.63 -3.26 -18.07
C ARG A 243 7.16 -3.22 -17.60
N PHE A 244 6.83 -2.37 -16.64
CA PHE A 244 5.47 -2.25 -16.13
C PHE A 244 4.55 -1.56 -17.14
N GLY A 245 5.01 -0.45 -17.73
CA GLY A 245 4.26 0.31 -18.74
C GLY A 245 3.85 -0.55 -19.94
N LEU A 246 4.81 -1.27 -20.53
CA LEU A 246 4.57 -2.16 -21.67
C LEU A 246 3.57 -3.26 -21.32
N SER A 247 3.72 -3.86 -20.13
CA SER A 247 2.81 -4.91 -19.65
C SER A 247 1.38 -4.40 -19.49
N LEU A 248 1.21 -3.17 -18.99
CA LEU A 248 -0.10 -2.53 -18.82
C LEU A 248 -0.74 -2.22 -20.18
N LEU A 249 0.04 -1.66 -21.11
CA LEU A 249 -0.40 -1.41 -22.49
C LEU A 249 -0.87 -2.71 -23.17
N TYR A 250 -0.09 -3.78 -23.05
CA TYR A 250 -0.45 -5.10 -23.58
C TYR A 250 -1.71 -5.67 -22.95
N ALA A 251 -1.92 -5.48 -21.64
CA ALA A 251 -3.15 -5.92 -20.97
C ALA A 251 -4.39 -5.18 -21.50
N LEU A 252 -4.30 -3.86 -21.71
CA LEU A 252 -5.38 -3.04 -22.28
C LEU A 252 -5.70 -3.47 -23.72
N LEU A 253 -4.69 -3.61 -24.58
CA LEU A 253 -4.87 -4.05 -25.97
C LEU A 253 -5.45 -5.48 -26.05
N SER A 254 -4.94 -6.39 -25.22
CA SER A 254 -5.45 -7.75 -25.12
C SER A 254 -6.92 -7.79 -24.71
N HIS A 255 -7.33 -6.94 -23.77
CA HIS A 255 -8.73 -6.85 -23.36
C HIS A 255 -9.62 -6.28 -24.47
N GLY A 256 -9.17 -5.24 -25.17
CA GLY A 256 -9.91 -4.69 -26.31
C GLY A 256 -10.14 -5.72 -27.42
N GLU A 257 -9.12 -6.51 -27.75
CA GLU A 257 -9.27 -7.60 -28.71
C GLU A 257 -10.26 -8.67 -28.23
N LYS A 258 -10.23 -9.04 -26.93
CA LYS A 258 -11.21 -9.98 -26.36
C LYS A 258 -12.63 -9.46 -26.48
N LEU A 259 -12.85 -8.18 -26.17
CA LEU A 259 -14.16 -7.54 -26.30
C LEU A 259 -14.64 -7.60 -27.76
N LEU A 260 -13.78 -7.21 -28.71
CA LEU A 260 -14.10 -7.22 -30.15
C LEU A 260 -14.32 -8.61 -30.74
N SER A 261 -13.70 -9.65 -30.18
CA SER A 261 -13.81 -11.03 -30.64
C SER A 261 -14.87 -11.84 -29.89
N SER A 262 -15.38 -11.34 -28.74
CA SER A 262 -16.39 -12.03 -27.92
C SER A 262 -17.79 -12.08 -28.56
N GLY A 263 -18.08 -11.22 -29.53
CA GLY A 263 -19.41 -11.10 -30.14
C GLY A 263 -20.50 -10.54 -29.23
N ALA A 264 -20.16 -10.14 -27.99
CA ALA A 264 -21.07 -9.47 -27.09
C ALA A 264 -21.39 -8.03 -27.57
N PRO A 265 -22.60 -7.50 -27.30
CA PRO A 265 -22.90 -6.11 -27.63
C PRO A 265 -21.99 -5.17 -26.83
N LEU A 266 -21.22 -4.35 -27.54
CA LEU A 266 -20.19 -3.47 -26.95
C LEU A 266 -20.70 -2.09 -26.53
N GLU A 267 -21.94 -1.73 -26.92
CA GLU A 267 -22.56 -0.40 -26.72
C GLU A 267 -21.55 0.77 -26.76
N PRO A 268 -20.81 0.93 -27.88
CA PRO A 268 -19.76 1.94 -27.99
C PRO A 268 -20.34 3.35 -28.04
N SER A 269 -19.61 4.31 -27.47
CA SER A 269 -19.90 5.72 -27.63
C SER A 269 -19.44 6.23 -29.01
N ILE A 270 -19.96 7.39 -29.40
CA ILE A 270 -19.69 7.96 -30.73
C ILE A 270 -18.18 8.20 -30.86
N GLY A 271 -17.57 7.57 -31.88
CA GLY A 271 -16.14 7.68 -32.19
C GLY A 271 -15.23 6.65 -31.51
N ASP A 272 -15.72 5.81 -30.58
CA ASP A 272 -14.88 4.85 -29.86
C ASP A 272 -14.10 3.91 -30.78
N PHE A 273 -14.72 3.46 -31.88
CA PHE A 273 -14.05 2.60 -32.86
C PHE A 273 -12.95 3.33 -33.63
N GLU A 274 -13.15 4.59 -34.00
CA GLU A 274 -12.15 5.40 -34.70
C GLU A 274 -10.94 5.62 -33.81
N ILE A 275 -11.19 5.99 -32.55
CA ILE A 275 -10.14 6.15 -31.54
C ILE A 275 -9.39 4.84 -31.33
N TRP A 276 -10.12 3.72 -31.22
CA TRP A 276 -9.50 2.40 -31.08
C TRP A 276 -8.56 2.09 -32.25
N THR A 277 -9.02 2.26 -33.49
CA THR A 277 -8.20 1.99 -34.68
C THR A 277 -6.98 2.89 -34.72
N ASP A 278 -7.14 4.19 -34.45
CA ASP A 278 -6.03 5.15 -34.43
C ASP A 278 -5.01 4.79 -33.36
N THR A 279 -5.48 4.39 -32.18
CA THR A 279 -4.63 3.91 -31.06
C THR A 279 -3.83 2.68 -31.46
N VAL A 280 -4.47 1.68 -32.09
CA VAL A 280 -3.80 0.46 -32.55
C VAL A 280 -2.71 0.78 -33.59
N PHE A 281 -2.98 1.68 -34.53
CA PHE A 281 -1.98 2.11 -35.52
C PHE A 281 -0.81 2.86 -34.87
N GLN A 282 -1.08 3.79 -33.95
CA GLN A 282 -0.03 4.53 -33.24
C GLN A 282 0.86 3.59 -32.41
N VAL A 283 0.25 2.68 -31.64
CA VAL A 283 0.99 1.71 -30.82
C VAL A 283 1.79 0.76 -31.71
N ALA A 284 1.20 0.21 -32.78
CA ALA A 284 1.92 -0.65 -33.71
C ALA A 284 3.12 0.04 -34.35
N GLY A 285 2.97 1.31 -34.75
CA GLY A 285 4.07 2.13 -35.24
C GLY A 285 5.20 2.23 -34.22
N GLN A 286 4.88 2.53 -32.96
CA GLN A 286 5.88 2.66 -31.89
C GLN A 286 6.55 1.32 -31.53
N LEU A 287 5.81 0.23 -31.44
CA LEU A 287 6.37 -1.10 -31.15
C LEU A 287 7.34 -1.59 -32.24
N SER A 288 7.19 -1.09 -33.48
CA SER A 288 8.11 -1.41 -34.58
C SER A 288 9.42 -0.61 -34.56
N GLN A 289 9.43 0.56 -33.88
CA GLN A 289 10.52 1.55 -33.92
C GLN A 289 11.32 1.60 -32.61
N CYS A 290 10.72 1.28 -31.47
CA CYS A 290 11.35 1.41 -30.16
C CYS A 290 11.97 0.10 -29.66
N SER A 291 13.01 0.21 -28.83
CA SER A 291 13.51 -0.91 -28.03
C SER A 291 12.49 -1.27 -26.95
N LEU A 292 11.99 -2.50 -26.97
CA LEU A 292 10.97 -2.98 -26.04
C LEU A 292 11.59 -3.52 -24.75
N ALA A 293 11.00 -3.19 -23.61
CA ALA A 293 11.30 -3.88 -22.36
C ALA A 293 10.75 -5.31 -22.36
N GLU A 294 11.29 -6.18 -21.52
CA GLU A 294 10.72 -7.51 -21.32
C GLU A 294 9.38 -7.40 -20.56
N PRO A 295 8.24 -7.77 -21.16
CA PRO A 295 6.94 -7.67 -20.49
C PRO A 295 6.81 -8.70 -19.37
N LEU A 296 6.02 -8.38 -18.34
CA LEU A 296 5.68 -9.30 -17.26
C LEU A 296 4.86 -10.50 -17.77
N LEU A 297 4.02 -10.26 -18.76
CA LEU A 297 3.21 -11.28 -19.42
C LEU A 297 2.90 -10.82 -20.84
N LEU A 298 3.20 -11.66 -21.82
CA LEU A 298 2.84 -11.45 -23.22
C LEU A 298 1.48 -12.13 -23.51
N PRO A 299 0.40 -11.38 -23.80
CA PRO A 299 -0.89 -11.96 -24.15
C PRO A 299 -0.84 -12.60 -25.55
N SER A 300 -1.37 -13.81 -25.68
CA SER A 300 -1.35 -14.59 -26.95
C SER A 300 -2.19 -13.97 -28.06
N ASN A 301 -3.14 -13.09 -27.73
CA ASN A 301 -4.06 -12.46 -28.68
C ASN A 301 -3.59 -11.10 -29.20
N LEU A 302 -2.35 -10.66 -28.90
CA LEU A 302 -1.84 -9.41 -29.47
C LEU A 302 -1.52 -9.55 -30.96
N LEU A 303 -0.96 -10.68 -31.39
CA LEU A 303 -0.72 -10.91 -32.82
C LEU A 303 -2.03 -10.97 -33.61
N THR A 304 -3.09 -11.56 -33.04
CA THR A 304 -4.41 -11.60 -33.68
C THR A 304 -5.00 -10.20 -33.82
N LEU A 305 -4.83 -9.35 -32.81
CA LEU A 305 -5.19 -7.94 -32.88
C LEU A 305 -4.48 -7.24 -34.05
N PHE A 306 -3.14 -7.33 -34.11
CA PHE A 306 -2.38 -6.66 -35.17
C PHE A 306 -2.72 -7.19 -36.57
N CYS A 307 -2.96 -8.49 -36.72
CA CYS A 307 -3.43 -9.08 -37.97
C CYS A 307 -4.76 -8.51 -38.49
N ARG A 308 -5.62 -7.98 -37.60
CA ARG A 308 -6.93 -7.43 -37.97
C ARG A 308 -6.83 -6.05 -38.62
N TYR A 309 -5.80 -5.27 -38.28
CA TYR A 309 -5.69 -3.85 -38.64
C TYR A 309 -4.47 -3.53 -39.52
N LEU A 310 -3.41 -4.34 -39.45
CA LEU A 310 -2.14 -4.04 -40.11
C LEU A 310 -1.89 -4.95 -41.32
N ASP A 311 -1.00 -4.50 -42.21
CA ASP A 311 -0.57 -5.30 -43.36
C ASP A 311 0.38 -6.43 -42.95
N LYS A 312 0.51 -7.44 -43.81
CA LYS A 312 1.33 -8.63 -43.49
C LYS A 312 2.78 -8.27 -43.16
N ARG A 313 3.40 -7.28 -43.80
CA ARG A 313 4.84 -7.00 -43.59
C ARG A 313 5.09 -6.42 -42.20
N THR A 314 4.26 -5.45 -41.77
CA THR A 314 4.38 -4.85 -40.44
C THR A 314 4.10 -5.86 -39.33
N VAL A 315 3.14 -6.76 -39.50
CA VAL A 315 2.88 -7.85 -38.54
C VAL A 315 4.08 -8.78 -38.37
N HIS A 316 4.78 -9.14 -39.46
CA HIS A 316 5.97 -9.99 -39.36
C HIS A 316 7.11 -9.28 -38.62
N GLN A 317 7.28 -7.97 -38.85
CA GLN A 317 8.26 -7.16 -38.12
C GLN A 317 7.91 -7.08 -36.63
N LEU A 318 6.65 -6.83 -36.29
CA LEU A 318 6.19 -6.81 -34.90
C LEU A 318 6.35 -8.15 -34.21
N LYS A 319 6.04 -9.26 -34.89
CA LYS A 319 6.22 -10.60 -34.35
C LYS A 319 7.66 -10.84 -33.89
N ASN A 320 8.64 -10.44 -34.71
CA ASN A 320 10.05 -10.59 -34.36
C ASN A 320 10.49 -9.68 -33.19
N ASN A 321 9.83 -8.55 -32.98
CA ASN A 321 10.11 -7.67 -31.84
C ASN A 321 9.42 -8.14 -30.55
N LEU A 322 8.32 -8.91 -30.67
CA LEU A 322 7.54 -9.42 -29.55
C LEU A 322 8.06 -10.76 -29.00
N GLU A 323 8.79 -11.54 -29.82
CA GLU A 323 9.50 -12.78 -29.48
C GLU A 323 10.87 -12.50 -28.86
#